data_AF-A0A6V8LDZ2-F1
#
_entry.id   AF-A0A6V8LDZ2-F1
#
_cell.length_a   1.000
_cell.length_b   1.000
_cell.length_c   1.000
_cell.angle_alpha   90.00
_cell.angle_beta   90.00
_cell.angle_gamma   90.00
#
_symmetry.space_group_name_H-M   'P 1'
#
loop_
_entity.id
_entity.type
_entity.pdbx_description
1 polymer ?
#
loop_
_entity_poly.entity_id
_entity_poly.type
_entity_poly.pdbx_seq_one_letter_code
_entity_poly.pdbx_strand_id
1 'polypeptide(L)'
;METDLWSLGATLFAAVEGRSPYARSTTMATLTALATAPPDPAPRAGALRPVLGGLLRKDPRHRLTAEEAERLLRRAATPPAGTTPARTRRLPLPRRTTEHVRPEFPAGNPHRRRRYLAAGAAAAVVATLVTVGVAVLLDTGGERGTARLAAIGGASAPAGGAGAGSAMPCGSPPTGPGQTRPPVPATHRYALADGFVWHADPTGFEMAAPATWTYFRDGDVVCFREPGGPRLLAVDTEPDLIGDAVAHWKFEEKRVTATGGLSGYSRVAILPNRYFAGGADWDCTWTNTKGDRLRARQELFRTAPGLAYTIIWITRDLDWPGALPSYG
;
A
#
# COMPACT_ATOMS: atom_id res chain seq x y z
N MET A 1 16.31 -25.62 1.11
CA MET A 1 16.49 -24.17 1.27
C MET A 1 16.83 -23.63 -0.11
N GLU A 2 15.80 -23.30 -0.88
CA GLU A 2 15.92 -22.96 -2.29
C GLU A 2 16.40 -21.52 -2.40
N THR A 3 17.62 -21.31 -2.86
CA THR A 3 18.23 -19.99 -3.02
C THR A 3 17.63 -19.33 -4.27
N ASP A 4 17.15 -18.10 -4.17
CA ASP A 4 16.50 -17.43 -5.31
C ASP A 4 17.48 -17.22 -6.48
N LEU A 5 17.30 -18.02 -7.54
CA LEU A 5 18.10 -18.02 -8.77
C LEU A 5 18.07 -16.68 -9.51
N TRP A 6 17.02 -15.87 -9.31
CA TRP A 6 16.92 -14.55 -9.90
C TRP A 6 17.89 -13.57 -9.24
N SER A 7 18.00 -13.60 -7.91
CA SER A 7 18.96 -12.82 -7.13
C SER A 7 20.41 -13.17 -7.50
N LEU A 8 20.70 -14.45 -7.79
CA LEU A 8 21.99 -14.88 -8.35
C LEU A 8 22.25 -14.25 -9.73
N GLY A 9 21.26 -14.30 -10.63
CA GLY A 9 21.35 -13.68 -11.96
C GLY A 9 21.61 -12.18 -11.90
N ALA A 10 20.93 -11.46 -10.99
CA ALA A 10 21.12 -10.02 -10.79
C ALA A 10 22.52 -9.70 -10.25
N THR A 11 23.05 -10.53 -9.35
CA THR A 11 24.40 -10.38 -8.79
C THR A 11 25.47 -10.63 -9.85
N LEU A 12 25.33 -11.70 -10.66
CA LEU A 12 26.24 -12.00 -11.78
C LEU A 12 26.20 -10.90 -12.85
N PHE A 13 25.01 -10.38 -13.17
CA PHE A 13 24.88 -9.24 -14.06
C PHE A 13 25.65 -8.03 -13.52
N ALA A 14 25.46 -7.69 -12.23
CA ALA A 14 26.16 -6.56 -11.61
C ALA A 14 27.68 -6.77 -11.56
N ALA A 15 28.16 -7.99 -11.36
CA ALA A 15 29.59 -8.31 -11.37
C ALA A 15 30.24 -8.10 -12.75
N VAL A 16 29.51 -8.40 -13.83
CA VAL A 16 29.99 -8.28 -15.21
C VAL A 16 29.79 -6.86 -15.74
N GLU A 17 28.64 -6.25 -15.46
CA GLU A 17 28.21 -4.98 -16.03
C GLU A 17 28.45 -3.79 -15.09
N GLY A 18 28.88 -3.99 -13.85
CA GLY A 18 29.12 -2.92 -12.87
C GLY A 18 27.87 -2.12 -12.49
N ARG A 19 26.67 -2.59 -12.85
CA ARG A 19 25.38 -1.95 -12.58
C ARG A 19 24.28 -3.00 -12.48
N SER A 20 23.21 -2.71 -11.75
CA SER A 20 22.04 -3.60 -11.68
C SER A 20 21.34 -3.70 -13.05
N PRO A 21 20.79 -4.88 -13.42
CA PRO A 21 20.03 -5.07 -14.67
C PRO A 21 18.78 -4.19 -14.79
N TYR A 22 18.31 -3.61 -13.69
CA TYR A 22 17.12 -2.77 -13.63
C TYR A 22 17.40 -1.36 -13.09
N ALA A 23 18.67 -0.96 -12.97
CA ALA A 23 19.04 0.34 -12.43
C ALA A 23 18.39 1.48 -13.24
N ARG A 24 17.70 2.39 -12.56
CA ARG A 24 17.17 3.63 -13.12
C ARG A 24 17.62 4.83 -12.28
N SER A 25 17.39 6.04 -12.79
CA SER A 25 17.81 7.29 -12.14
C SER A 25 17.07 7.60 -10.83
N THR A 26 15.90 7.00 -10.61
CA THR A 26 15.14 7.12 -9.37
C THR A 26 14.81 5.75 -8.78
N THR A 27 14.64 5.68 -7.45
CA THR A 27 14.26 4.46 -6.73
C THR A 27 12.93 3.91 -7.25
N MET A 28 11.92 4.78 -7.43
CA MET A 28 10.62 4.38 -7.95
C MET A 28 10.74 3.79 -9.36
N ALA A 29 11.51 4.42 -10.25
CA ALA A 29 11.74 3.88 -11.59
C ALA A 29 12.48 2.54 -11.57
N THR A 30 13.39 2.33 -10.61
CA THR A 30 14.10 1.06 -10.41
C THR A 30 13.15 -0.03 -9.93
N LEU A 31 12.26 0.27 -8.97
CA LEU A 31 11.22 -0.65 -8.51
C LEU A 31 10.22 -0.98 -9.63
N THR A 32 9.81 0.01 -10.41
CA THR A 32 8.99 -0.21 -11.60
C THR A 32 9.70 -1.09 -12.62
N ALA A 33 10.98 -0.83 -12.92
CA ALA A 33 11.75 -1.65 -13.86
C ALA A 33 11.91 -3.10 -13.37
N LEU A 34 12.18 -3.28 -12.07
CA LEU A 34 12.21 -4.59 -11.41
C LEU A 34 10.88 -5.34 -11.53
N ALA A 35 9.75 -4.64 -11.54
CA ALA A 35 8.43 -5.24 -11.73
C ALA A 35 8.14 -5.52 -13.22
N THR A 36 8.24 -4.53 -14.08
CA THR A 36 7.61 -4.54 -15.41
C THR A 36 8.58 -4.59 -16.59
N ALA A 37 9.81 -4.11 -16.43
CA ALA A 37 10.75 -4.02 -17.55
C ALA A 37 11.51 -5.35 -17.75
N PRO A 38 11.91 -5.67 -19.00
CA PRO A 38 12.95 -6.67 -19.23
C PRO A 38 14.29 -6.19 -18.65
N PRO A 39 15.21 -7.10 -18.29
CA PRO A 39 16.55 -6.73 -17.87
C PRO A 39 17.27 -5.99 -19.00
N ASP A 40 18.09 -5.00 -18.64
CA ASP A 40 18.88 -4.25 -19.62
C ASP A 40 19.85 -5.19 -20.37
N PRO A 41 20.25 -4.85 -21.60
CA PRO A 41 21.23 -5.64 -22.34
C PRO A 41 22.54 -5.81 -21.55
N ALA A 42 23.11 -7.02 -21.62
CA ALA A 42 24.41 -7.36 -21.05
C ALA A 42 25.49 -7.46 -22.15
N PRO A 43 26.06 -6.33 -22.61
CA PRO A 43 27.07 -6.31 -23.66
C PRO A 43 28.38 -7.01 -23.28
N ARG A 44 28.78 -6.97 -22.01
CA ARG A 44 30.03 -7.55 -21.48
C ARG A 44 29.89 -9.00 -21.02
N ALA A 45 28.68 -9.56 -21.03
CA ALA A 45 28.44 -10.89 -20.50
C ALA A 45 29.08 -12.05 -21.26
N GLY A 46 29.46 -11.90 -22.54
CA GLY A 46 30.18 -12.95 -23.28
C GLY A 46 29.54 -14.34 -23.11
N ALA A 47 30.33 -15.31 -22.63
CA ALA A 47 29.89 -16.68 -22.36
C ALA A 47 28.80 -16.82 -21.28
N LEU A 48 28.61 -15.80 -20.43
CA LEU A 48 27.55 -15.76 -19.40
C LEU A 48 26.20 -15.28 -19.95
N ARG A 49 26.12 -14.80 -21.20
CA ARG A 49 24.84 -14.34 -21.80
C ARG A 49 23.70 -15.35 -21.70
N PRO A 50 23.90 -16.66 -22.01
CA PRO A 50 22.83 -17.64 -21.92
C PRO A 50 22.38 -17.88 -20.47
N VAL A 51 23.31 -17.80 -19.51
CA VAL A 51 23.02 -17.93 -18.08
C VAL A 51 22.18 -16.75 -17.60
N LEU A 52 22.62 -15.52 -17.87
CA LEU A 52 21.90 -14.31 -17.47
C LEU A 52 20.52 -14.25 -18.13
N GLY A 53 20.43 -14.60 -19.41
CA GLY A 53 19.16 -14.62 -20.15
C GLY A 53 18.16 -15.66 -19.62
N GLY A 54 18.62 -16.74 -19.01
CA GLY A 54 17.77 -17.77 -18.40
C GLY A 54 17.42 -17.50 -16.93
N LEU A 55 18.37 -16.98 -16.13
CA LEU A 55 18.16 -16.64 -14.72
C LEU A 55 17.29 -15.39 -14.54
N LEU A 56 17.42 -14.40 -15.43
CA LEU A 56 16.65 -13.15 -15.38
C LEU A 56 15.30 -13.24 -16.10
N ARG A 57 14.81 -14.45 -16.39
CA ARG A 57 13.44 -14.65 -16.91
C ARG A 57 12.41 -14.31 -15.82
N LYS A 58 11.46 -13.46 -16.21
CA LYS A 58 10.38 -12.99 -15.33
C LYS A 58 9.46 -14.12 -14.88
N ASP A 59 8.98 -14.95 -15.82
CA ASP A 59 8.16 -16.13 -15.50
C ASP A 59 9.03 -17.24 -14.89
N PRO A 60 8.81 -17.63 -13.61
CA PRO A 60 9.60 -18.68 -12.94
C PRO A 60 9.54 -20.03 -13.66
N ARG A 61 8.42 -20.36 -14.32
CA ARG A 61 8.25 -21.65 -15.03
C ARG A 61 9.17 -21.78 -16.25
N HIS A 62 9.59 -20.64 -16.79
CA HIS A 62 10.51 -20.57 -17.92
C HIS A 62 11.94 -20.26 -17.48
N ARG A 63 12.18 -19.99 -16.19
CA ARG A 63 13.49 -19.68 -15.63
C ARG A 63 14.34 -20.95 -15.58
N LEU A 64 15.66 -20.80 -15.78
CA LEU A 64 16.59 -21.93 -15.63
C LEU A 64 16.45 -22.55 -14.24
N THR A 65 16.48 -23.87 -14.16
CA THR A 65 16.62 -24.56 -12.86
C THR A 65 18.05 -24.40 -12.33
N ALA A 66 18.26 -24.75 -11.05
CA ALA A 66 19.58 -24.68 -10.44
C ALA A 66 20.59 -25.58 -11.17
N GLU A 67 20.19 -26.79 -11.55
CA GLU A 67 21.02 -27.78 -12.25
C GLU A 67 21.42 -27.29 -13.65
N GLU A 68 20.48 -26.65 -14.36
CA GLU A 68 20.75 -26.09 -15.68
C GLU A 68 21.65 -24.86 -15.63
N ALA A 69 21.41 -23.98 -14.64
CA ALA A 69 22.26 -22.82 -14.39
C ALA A 69 23.68 -23.25 -14.03
N GLU A 70 23.85 -24.24 -13.15
CA GLU A 70 25.15 -24.79 -12.78
C GLU A 70 25.88 -25.37 -14.00
N ARG A 71 25.18 -26.17 -14.82
CA ARG A 71 25.74 -26.74 -16.05
C ARG A 71 26.25 -25.67 -17.01
N LEU A 72 25.48 -24.59 -17.21
CA LEU A 72 25.86 -23.49 -18.09
C LEU A 72 26.99 -22.63 -17.49
N LEU A 73 26.99 -22.39 -16.17
CA LEU A 73 28.07 -21.71 -15.47
C LEU A 73 29.39 -22.48 -15.56
N ARG A 74 29.37 -23.80 -15.38
CA ARG A 74 30.55 -24.66 -15.58
C ARG A 74 31.10 -24.56 -16.99
N ARG A 75 30.24 -24.53 -18.01
CA ARG A 75 30.66 -24.33 -19.41
C ARG A 75 31.28 -22.95 -19.64
N ALA A 76 30.72 -21.90 -19.05
CA ALA A 76 31.26 -20.54 -19.15
C ALA A 76 32.60 -20.38 -18.40
N ALA A 77 32.84 -21.17 -17.35
CA ALA A 77 34.09 -21.20 -16.59
C ALA A 77 35.20 -22.00 -17.29
N THR A 78 34.86 -22.86 -18.26
CA THR A 78 35.85 -23.63 -19.03
C THR A 78 36.36 -22.79 -20.21
N PRO A 79 37.63 -22.36 -20.24
CA PRO A 79 38.19 -21.66 -21.39
C PRO A 79 38.26 -22.60 -22.60
N PRO A 80 38.06 -22.10 -23.84
CA PRO A 80 38.29 -22.91 -25.03
C PRO A 80 39.75 -23.41 -25.05
N ALA A 81 39.93 -24.68 -25.40
CA ALA A 81 41.25 -25.29 -25.53
C ALA A 81 42.11 -24.46 -26.48
N GLY A 82 43.18 -23.85 -25.95
CA GLY A 82 44.10 -23.00 -26.70
C GLY A 82 44.22 -21.56 -26.23
N THR A 83 43.42 -21.09 -25.27
CA THR A 83 43.63 -19.74 -24.69
C THR A 83 44.51 -19.83 -23.46
N THR A 84 45.75 -19.36 -23.56
CA THR A 84 46.65 -19.17 -22.42
C THR A 84 45.93 -18.31 -21.36
N PRO A 85 45.85 -18.73 -20.08
CA PRO A 85 45.16 -17.93 -19.09
C PRO A 85 45.87 -16.59 -18.93
N ALA A 86 45.17 -15.50 -19.26
CA ALA A 86 45.59 -14.16 -18.86
C ALA A 86 45.65 -14.17 -17.33
N ARG A 87 46.87 -14.04 -16.81
CA ARG A 87 47.23 -14.05 -15.40
C ARG A 87 46.22 -13.19 -14.64
N THR A 88 45.36 -13.83 -13.85
CA THR A 88 44.41 -13.16 -12.97
C THR A 88 45.23 -12.28 -12.04
N ARG A 89 45.21 -10.96 -12.28
CA ARG A 89 45.75 -9.99 -11.33
C ARG A 89 44.90 -10.15 -10.08
N ARG A 90 45.42 -10.84 -9.07
CA ARG A 90 44.78 -10.94 -7.76
C ARG A 90 44.52 -9.51 -7.29
N LEU A 91 43.27 -9.09 -7.28
CA LEU A 91 42.87 -7.88 -6.58
C LEU A 91 43.16 -8.11 -5.09
N PRO A 92 43.92 -7.22 -4.43
CA PRO A 92 44.08 -7.27 -2.98
C PRO A 92 42.69 -7.18 -2.33
N LEU A 93 42.40 -8.05 -1.35
CA LEU A 93 41.23 -7.87 -0.51
C LEU A 93 41.30 -6.47 0.15
N PRO A 94 40.26 -5.64 0.10
CA PRO A 94 40.25 -4.40 0.85
C PRO A 94 40.25 -4.75 2.33
N ARG A 95 41.32 -4.34 3.04
CA ARG A 95 41.29 -4.21 4.50
C ARG A 95 40.11 -3.30 4.83
N ARG A 96 39.24 -3.75 5.74
CA ARG A 96 38.27 -2.88 6.41
C ARG A 96 39.04 -1.85 7.23
N THR A 97 39.31 -0.71 6.63
CA THR A 97 39.55 0.53 7.36
C THR A 97 38.21 1.27 7.37
N THR A 98 37.65 1.48 8.55
CA THR A 98 36.56 2.43 8.76
C THR A 98 37.10 3.83 8.47
N GLU A 99 36.87 4.33 7.26
CA GLU A 99 37.10 5.74 6.94
C GLU A 99 35.77 6.34 6.50
N HIS A 100 35.30 7.27 7.32
CA HIS A 100 34.03 7.95 7.21
C HIS A 100 34.18 9.02 6.11
N VAL A 101 33.89 8.68 4.86
CA VAL A 101 33.82 9.67 3.78
C VAL A 101 32.50 10.42 3.92
N ARG A 102 32.59 11.60 4.53
CA ARG A 102 31.54 12.62 4.54
C ARG A 102 31.36 13.13 3.10
N PRO A 103 30.15 13.09 2.51
CA PRO A 103 29.91 13.79 1.25
C PRO A 103 29.94 15.29 1.53
N GLU A 104 30.97 15.95 1.02
CA GLU A 104 31.04 17.41 0.97
C GLU A 104 30.21 17.88 -0.23
N PHE A 105 29.02 18.40 0.06
CA PHE A 105 28.21 19.09 -0.94
C PHE A 105 28.70 20.54 -1.07
N PRO A 106 28.98 21.04 -2.28
CA PRO A 106 29.34 22.44 -2.46
C PRO A 106 28.18 23.34 -2.01
N ALA A 107 28.51 24.30 -1.13
CA ALA A 107 27.57 25.27 -0.58
C ALA A 107 27.02 26.19 -1.70
N GLY A 108 25.76 25.98 -2.07
CA GLY A 108 24.99 26.93 -2.86
C GLY A 108 24.50 28.09 -1.98
N ASN A 109 25.06 29.27 -2.22
CA ASN A 109 24.81 30.51 -1.49
C ASN A 109 23.32 30.93 -1.51
N PRO A 110 22.70 31.28 -0.36
CA PRO A 110 21.37 31.88 -0.32
C PRO A 110 21.47 33.39 -0.58
N HIS A 111 20.48 33.94 -1.29
CA HIS A 111 20.14 35.36 -1.47
C HIS A 111 20.16 35.83 -2.95
N ARG A 112 18.98 35.83 -3.57
CA ARG A 112 18.41 37.05 -4.16
C ARG A 112 16.93 36.90 -4.50
N ARG A 113 16.14 37.72 -3.79
CA ARG A 113 14.96 38.51 -4.24
C ARG A 113 13.73 37.69 -4.66
N ARG A 114 12.67 37.64 -3.84
CA ARG A 114 11.71 38.71 -3.47
C ARG A 114 11.04 39.33 -4.70
N ARG A 115 9.69 39.34 -4.65
CA ARG A 115 8.66 39.80 -5.62
C ARG A 115 8.08 38.58 -6.36
N TYR A 116 6.85 38.14 -6.09
CA TYR A 116 5.62 38.93 -6.22
C TYR A 116 4.62 38.69 -5.06
N LEU A 117 4.14 39.79 -4.50
CA LEU A 117 2.89 39.90 -3.74
C LEU A 117 1.82 40.49 -4.69
N ALA A 118 0.56 40.19 -4.36
CA ALA A 118 -0.70 40.70 -4.93
C ALA A 118 -1.03 40.17 -6.34
N ALA A 119 -2.28 39.94 -6.75
CA ALA A 119 -3.62 40.27 -6.26
C ALA A 119 -4.56 39.10 -6.68
N GLY A 120 -5.81 38.95 -6.23
CA GLY A 120 -6.74 39.92 -5.71
C GLY A 120 -8.03 39.27 -5.18
N ALA A 121 -8.86 40.14 -4.62
CA ALA A 121 -10.10 39.86 -3.92
C ALA A 121 -11.36 39.96 -4.82
N ALA A 122 -12.49 39.56 -4.23
CA ALA A 122 -13.89 39.83 -4.59
C ALA A 122 -14.43 39.02 -5.80
N ALA A 123 -15.68 38.59 -5.94
CA ALA A 123 -16.98 38.74 -5.25
C ALA A 123 -17.79 37.44 -5.58
N ALA A 124 -19.00 37.11 -5.15
CA ALA A 124 -20.18 37.88 -4.79
C ALA A 124 -21.21 37.02 -4.05
N VAL A 125 -22.03 37.71 -3.27
CA VAL A 125 -23.27 37.29 -2.61
C VAL A 125 -24.38 37.12 -3.64
N VAL A 126 -25.17 36.04 -3.55
CA VAL A 126 -26.60 36.02 -3.98
C VAL A 126 -27.41 35.16 -3.01
N ALA A 127 -28.43 35.78 -2.41
CA ALA A 127 -29.47 35.22 -1.53
C ALA A 127 -30.43 34.28 -2.31
N THR A 128 -31.23 33.41 -1.71
CA THR A 128 -32.49 33.77 -1.03
C THR A 128 -33.10 32.61 -0.23
N LEU A 129 -33.70 33.00 0.90
CA LEU A 129 -34.64 32.24 1.75
C LEU A 129 -35.98 32.00 1.05
N VAL A 130 -36.60 30.84 1.30
CA VAL A 130 -38.06 30.69 1.24
C VAL A 130 -38.53 29.89 2.45
N THR A 131 -39.14 30.60 3.40
CA THR A 131 -40.05 30.06 4.41
C THR A 131 -41.44 30.57 4.10
N VAL A 132 -42.42 29.69 3.92
CA VAL A 132 -43.84 29.99 4.15
C VAL A 132 -44.46 28.78 4.84
N GLY A 133 -44.91 28.99 6.07
CA GLY A 133 -45.78 28.06 6.79
C GLY A 133 -47.24 28.42 6.61
N VAL A 134 -48.13 27.48 6.92
CA VAL A 134 -49.50 27.78 7.35
C VAL A 134 -49.88 26.78 8.44
N ALA A 135 -50.04 27.30 9.66
CA ALA A 135 -50.77 26.65 10.73
C ALA A 135 -52.26 27.03 10.58
N VAL A 136 -53.16 26.05 10.73
CA VAL A 136 -54.55 26.31 11.09
C VAL A 136 -54.89 25.47 12.31
N LEU A 137 -55.30 26.23 13.32
CA LEU A 137 -55.74 25.92 14.66
C LEU A 137 -57.12 25.23 14.62
N LEU A 138 -57.34 24.19 15.43
CA LEU A 138 -58.59 24.05 16.20
C LEU A 138 -58.27 23.42 17.56
N ASP A 139 -58.41 24.27 18.57
CA ASP A 139 -58.46 23.99 19.99
C ASP A 139 -59.90 23.62 20.36
N THR A 140 -60.11 22.48 21.01
CA THR A 140 -61.22 22.25 21.93
C THR A 140 -60.78 21.32 23.06
N GLY A 141 -60.32 21.91 24.16
CA GLY A 141 -60.91 21.73 25.50
C GLY A 141 -60.84 20.38 26.23
N GLY A 142 -60.37 20.42 27.48
CA GLY A 142 -61.06 19.74 28.60
C GLY A 142 -60.36 18.59 29.35
N GLU A 143 -59.44 18.95 30.24
CA GLU A 143 -59.24 18.48 31.64
C GLU A 143 -59.58 17.01 32.09
N ARG A 144 -58.55 16.41 32.72
CA ARG A 144 -58.50 15.43 33.86
C ARG A 144 -58.60 13.92 33.60
N GLY A 145 -57.55 13.21 34.04
CA GLY A 145 -57.68 11.84 34.55
C GLY A 145 -56.52 10.88 34.23
N THR A 146 -55.46 10.95 35.04
CA THR A 146 -54.54 9.85 35.41
C THR A 146 -54.57 8.53 34.63
N ALA A 147 -53.49 8.23 33.89
CA ALA A 147 -52.92 6.89 33.83
C ALA A 147 -51.45 6.95 33.39
N ARG A 148 -50.56 6.57 34.31
CA ARG A 148 -49.18 6.16 34.01
C ARG A 148 -49.23 5.02 32.99
N LEU A 149 -48.59 5.20 31.85
CA LEU A 149 -47.86 4.15 31.13
C LEU A 149 -46.70 4.85 30.41
N ALA A 150 -45.48 4.52 30.83
CA ALA A 150 -44.25 4.98 30.21
C ALA A 150 -44.22 4.45 28.77
N ALA A 151 -44.57 5.32 27.82
CA ALA A 151 -44.43 5.05 26.40
C ALA A 151 -42.95 5.26 26.01
N ILE A 152 -42.29 4.11 25.95
CA ILE A 152 -41.07 3.81 25.20
C ILE A 152 -41.27 4.36 23.78
N GLY A 153 -40.49 5.36 23.36
CA GLY A 153 -40.79 6.08 22.13
C GLY A 153 -39.77 7.16 21.77
N GLY A 154 -38.50 6.76 21.69
CA GLY A 154 -37.45 7.56 21.08
C GLY A 154 -36.41 6.59 20.57
N ALA A 155 -36.70 5.96 19.44
CA ALA A 155 -35.77 5.11 18.73
C ALA A 155 -34.55 5.95 18.32
N SER A 156 -33.58 6.06 19.23
CA SER A 156 -32.19 6.13 18.84
C SER A 156 -31.98 4.87 18.02
N ALA A 157 -31.92 5.01 16.70
CA ALA A 157 -31.29 3.98 15.89
C ALA A 157 -29.92 3.78 16.54
N PRO A 158 -29.60 2.59 17.10
CA PRO A 158 -28.21 2.32 17.36
C PRO A 158 -27.55 2.43 15.99
N ALA A 159 -26.44 3.17 15.91
CA ALA A 159 -25.45 2.91 14.87
C ALA A 159 -25.00 1.47 15.12
N GLY A 160 -25.77 0.53 14.56
CA GLY A 160 -25.61 -0.90 14.75
C GLY A 160 -24.46 -1.36 13.88
N GLY A 161 -23.54 -2.09 14.50
CA GLY A 161 -22.55 -2.89 13.80
C GLY A 161 -21.14 -2.71 14.30
N ALA A 162 -20.90 -2.85 15.60
CA ALA A 162 -19.67 -3.50 16.04
C ALA A 162 -19.73 -4.95 15.51
N GLY A 163 -19.01 -5.21 14.43
CA GLY A 163 -18.89 -6.50 13.78
C GLY A 163 -17.58 -6.52 13.03
N ALA A 164 -16.69 -7.42 13.45
CA ALA A 164 -15.38 -7.68 12.87
C ALA A 164 -15.41 -7.66 11.33
N GLY A 165 -14.43 -6.97 10.73
CA GLY A 165 -14.12 -7.04 9.30
C GLY A 165 -15.12 -6.31 8.42
N SER A 166 -14.99 -4.99 8.28
CA SER A 166 -15.64 -4.32 7.13
C SER A 166 -14.62 -4.26 6.00
N ALA A 167 -14.80 -5.09 4.97
CA ALA A 167 -13.93 -5.08 3.79
C ALA A 167 -13.87 -3.71 3.08
N MET A 168 -14.83 -2.84 3.35
CA MET A 168 -14.82 -1.42 2.97
C MET A 168 -15.14 -0.58 4.21
N PRO A 169 -14.16 -0.37 5.13
CA PRO A 169 -14.39 0.36 6.36
C PRO A 169 -14.19 1.86 6.15
N CYS A 170 -14.34 2.60 7.25
CA CYS A 170 -14.09 4.03 7.35
C CYS A 170 -15.16 4.88 6.65
N GLY A 171 -16.14 5.32 7.44
CA GLY A 171 -17.09 6.38 7.07
C GLY A 171 -16.41 7.74 6.89
N SER A 172 -17.19 8.81 7.00
CA SER A 172 -16.62 10.17 7.00
C SER A 172 -15.83 10.42 8.28
N PRO A 173 -14.67 11.11 8.21
CA PRO A 173 -13.94 11.49 9.41
C PRO A 173 -14.83 12.37 10.31
N PRO A 174 -14.71 12.24 11.65
CA PRO A 174 -15.52 13.02 12.58
C PRO A 174 -15.24 14.52 12.43
N THR A 175 -16.28 15.33 12.58
CA THR A 175 -16.19 16.79 12.54
C THR A 175 -15.59 17.29 13.87
N GLY A 176 -14.26 17.42 13.93
CA GLY A 176 -13.52 17.87 15.10
C GLY A 176 -12.01 17.89 14.86
N PRO A 177 -11.19 18.38 15.80
CA PRO A 177 -9.74 18.25 15.69
C PRO A 177 -9.39 16.77 15.55
N GLY A 178 -8.56 16.44 14.55
CA GLY A 178 -8.08 15.07 14.34
C GLY A 178 -7.46 14.50 15.62
N GLN A 179 -7.60 13.19 15.83
CA GLN A 179 -7.10 12.56 17.04
C GLN A 179 -5.59 12.79 17.17
N THR A 180 -5.14 13.06 18.40
CA THR A 180 -3.72 13.24 18.70
C THR A 180 -2.95 12.01 18.30
N ARG A 181 -2.04 12.21 17.36
CA ARG A 181 -1.18 11.18 16.82
C ARG A 181 -0.31 10.59 17.93
N PRO A 182 -0.28 9.25 18.09
CA PRO A 182 0.61 8.63 19.06
C PRO A 182 2.08 8.97 18.76
N PRO A 183 2.91 9.18 19.80
CA PRO A 183 4.30 9.54 19.62
C PRO A 183 5.09 8.42 18.96
N VAL A 184 6.00 8.78 18.07
CA VAL A 184 6.88 7.84 17.36
C VAL A 184 8.09 7.51 18.24
N PRO A 185 8.46 6.23 18.43
CA PRO A 185 9.75 5.85 19.00
C PRO A 185 10.91 6.52 18.26
N ALA A 186 11.83 7.17 19.00
CA ALA A 186 12.95 7.96 18.46
C ALA A 186 13.93 7.16 17.58
N THR A 187 13.84 5.83 17.55
CA THR A 187 14.69 4.92 16.79
C THR A 187 13.84 4.01 15.91
N HIS A 188 13.46 4.48 14.72
CA HIS A 188 12.83 3.64 13.69
C HIS A 188 13.88 3.04 12.75
N ARG A 189 13.72 1.76 12.41
CA ARG A 189 14.65 1.04 11.52
C ARG A 189 14.62 1.55 10.08
N TYR A 190 13.55 2.21 9.67
CA TYR A 190 13.34 2.72 8.32
C TYR A 190 13.24 4.24 8.31
N ALA A 191 13.93 4.87 7.35
CA ALA A 191 13.79 6.29 7.07
C ALA A 191 12.48 6.55 6.33
N LEU A 192 11.81 7.64 6.67
CA LEU A 192 10.59 8.09 5.98
C LEU A 192 10.93 8.91 4.75
N ALA A 193 10.05 8.82 3.74
CA ALA A 193 10.02 9.79 2.66
C ALA A 193 9.57 11.17 3.18
N ASP A 194 9.95 12.23 2.47
CA ASP A 194 9.51 13.59 2.81
C ASP A 194 7.98 13.68 2.86
N GLY A 195 7.47 14.34 3.91
CA GLY A 195 6.04 14.49 4.12
C GLY A 195 5.32 13.25 4.64
N PHE A 196 6.02 12.15 4.94
CA PHE A 196 5.47 11.00 5.65
C PHE A 196 5.79 11.06 7.13
N VAL A 197 4.94 10.41 7.92
CA VAL A 197 5.08 10.37 9.36
C VAL A 197 4.65 9.00 9.90
N TRP A 198 5.32 8.51 10.94
CA TRP A 198 5.02 7.21 11.57
C TRP A 198 3.78 7.26 12.47
N HIS A 199 3.00 6.20 12.47
CA HIS A 199 1.86 5.98 13.35
C HIS A 199 2.03 4.61 13.99
N ALA A 200 2.01 4.58 15.32
CA ALA A 200 2.00 3.35 16.11
C ALA A 200 0.61 3.17 16.71
N ASP A 201 0.11 1.94 16.79
CA ASP A 201 -1.17 1.65 17.40
C ASP A 201 -1.01 0.67 18.58
N PRO A 202 -1.80 0.81 19.66
CA PRO A 202 -1.75 -0.11 20.79
C PRO A 202 -2.02 -1.57 20.42
N THR A 203 -2.68 -1.83 19.29
CA THR A 203 -2.85 -3.19 18.76
C THR A 203 -1.55 -3.82 18.28
N GLY A 204 -0.45 -3.07 18.11
CA GLY A 204 0.89 -3.59 17.86
C GLY A 204 1.45 -3.33 16.47
N PHE A 205 0.74 -2.61 15.60
CA PHE A 205 1.28 -2.21 14.30
C PHE A 205 1.94 -0.83 14.33
N GLU A 206 2.93 -0.64 13.45
CA GLU A 206 3.51 0.65 13.13
C GLU A 206 3.49 0.84 11.62
N MET A 207 3.07 2.02 11.15
CA MET A 207 2.96 2.32 9.72
C MET A 207 3.25 3.77 9.40
N ALA A 208 3.75 4.03 8.20
CA ALA A 208 3.94 5.38 7.69
C ALA A 208 2.72 5.83 6.90
N ALA A 209 2.26 7.06 7.12
CA ALA A 209 1.23 7.70 6.32
C ALA A 209 1.62 9.15 5.99
N PRO A 210 1.07 9.78 4.93
CA PRO A 210 1.34 11.18 4.65
C PRO A 210 0.89 12.07 5.83
N ALA A 211 1.74 13.02 6.21
CA ALA A 211 1.49 13.96 7.32
C ALA A 211 0.20 14.77 7.15
N THR A 212 -0.23 14.95 5.91
CA THR A 212 -1.40 15.72 5.53
C THR A 212 -2.69 14.91 5.59
N TRP A 213 -2.63 13.59 5.76
CA TRP A 213 -3.81 12.75 5.80
C TRP A 213 -4.51 12.81 7.15
N THR A 214 -5.85 12.79 7.12
CA THR A 214 -6.66 12.78 8.32
C THR A 214 -6.61 11.40 8.96
N TYR A 215 -6.06 11.32 10.16
CA TYR A 215 -6.07 10.12 11.01
C TYR A 215 -7.32 10.11 11.91
N PHE A 216 -8.04 8.99 11.91
CA PHE A 216 -9.18 8.76 12.80
C PHE A 216 -9.42 7.26 12.98
N ARG A 217 -10.29 6.91 13.92
CA ARG A 217 -10.71 5.53 14.19
C ARG A 217 -12.21 5.39 13.93
N ASP A 218 -12.59 4.30 13.29
CA ASP A 218 -13.98 3.91 13.00
C ASP A 218 -14.19 2.49 13.53
N GLY A 219 -14.79 2.39 14.73
CA GLY A 219 -14.78 1.14 15.50
C GLY A 219 -13.36 0.68 15.83
N ASP A 220 -13.03 -0.55 15.47
CA ASP A 220 -11.69 -1.13 15.65
C ASP A 220 -10.72 -0.82 14.51
N VAL A 221 -11.23 -0.17 13.45
CA VAL A 221 -10.44 0.15 12.26
C VAL A 221 -9.74 1.49 12.42
N VAL A 222 -8.43 1.50 12.16
CA VAL A 222 -7.63 2.73 12.05
C VAL A 222 -7.66 3.22 10.61
N CYS A 223 -8.00 4.50 10.41
CA CYS A 223 -8.25 5.09 9.11
C CYS A 223 -7.34 6.30 8.85
N PHE A 224 -6.77 6.36 7.65
CA PHE A 224 -6.03 7.50 7.11
C PHE A 224 -6.69 7.92 5.81
N ARG A 225 -7.27 9.11 5.77
CA ARG A 225 -7.98 9.62 4.59
C ARG A 225 -7.29 10.83 3.97
N GLU A 226 -7.16 10.81 2.65
CA GLU A 226 -6.70 11.95 1.89
C GLU A 226 -7.70 13.12 2.00
N PRO A 227 -7.24 14.34 2.36
CA PRO A 227 -8.11 15.49 2.43
C PRO A 227 -8.69 15.82 1.05
N GLY A 228 -10.02 15.85 0.94
CA GLY A 228 -10.72 16.19 -0.30
C GLY A 228 -10.63 15.14 -1.42
N GLY A 229 -9.86 14.07 -1.22
CA GLY A 229 -9.65 13.00 -2.20
C GLY A 229 -10.36 11.69 -1.82
N PRO A 230 -10.40 10.73 -2.76
CA PRO A 230 -11.02 9.42 -2.53
C PRO A 230 -10.07 8.41 -1.89
N ARG A 231 -8.78 8.75 -1.67
CA ARG A 231 -7.81 7.78 -1.16
C ARG A 231 -8.01 7.49 0.31
N LEU A 232 -7.94 6.20 0.64
CA LEU A 232 -8.06 5.68 1.99
C LEU A 232 -7.00 4.61 2.20
N LEU A 233 -6.31 4.69 3.33
CA LEU A 233 -5.53 3.60 3.88
C LEU A 233 -6.14 3.25 5.23
N ALA A 234 -6.40 1.97 5.48
CA ALA A 234 -6.96 1.52 6.73
C ALA A 234 -6.29 0.24 7.23
N VAL A 235 -6.31 0.06 8.55
CA VAL A 235 -5.83 -1.15 9.22
C VAL A 235 -6.92 -1.65 10.14
N ASP A 236 -7.42 -2.85 9.86
CA ASP A 236 -8.35 -3.59 10.70
C ASP A 236 -7.59 -4.69 11.46
N THR A 237 -7.96 -4.91 12.72
CA THR A 237 -7.40 -5.99 13.53
C THR A 237 -8.45 -7.07 13.67
N GLU A 238 -8.08 -8.30 13.30
CA GLU A 238 -8.99 -9.44 13.27
C GLU A 238 -8.48 -10.53 14.24
N PRO A 239 -8.59 -10.32 15.57
CA PRO A 239 -8.03 -11.24 16.55
C PRO A 239 -8.70 -12.62 16.51
N ASP A 240 -9.98 -12.66 16.14
CA ASP A 240 -10.77 -13.90 16.12
C ASP A 240 -10.79 -14.60 14.77
N LEU A 241 -9.93 -14.20 13.82
CA LEU A 241 -9.89 -14.83 12.51
C LEU A 241 -9.32 -16.26 12.61
N ILE A 242 -10.22 -17.23 12.59
CA ILE A 242 -9.91 -18.67 12.58
C ILE A 242 -10.38 -19.27 11.24
N GLY A 243 -9.55 -20.11 10.62
CA GLY A 243 -9.91 -20.85 9.40
C GLY A 243 -9.29 -20.32 8.10
N ASP A 244 -9.91 -20.61 6.95
CA ASP A 244 -9.35 -20.31 5.62
C ASP A 244 -9.54 -18.84 5.21
N ALA A 245 -8.45 -18.14 4.91
CA ALA A 245 -8.45 -16.71 4.58
C ALA A 245 -9.14 -16.42 3.23
N VAL A 246 -9.01 -17.32 2.25
CA VAL A 246 -9.68 -17.15 0.94
C VAL A 246 -11.19 -17.31 1.08
N ALA A 247 -11.64 -18.27 1.89
CA ALA A 247 -13.05 -18.45 2.22
C ALA A 247 -13.61 -17.25 2.99
N HIS A 248 -12.83 -16.68 3.91
CA HIS A 248 -13.18 -15.44 4.59
C HIS A 248 -13.45 -14.30 3.59
N TRP A 249 -12.54 -14.05 2.63
CA TRP A 249 -12.77 -13.03 1.60
C TRP A 249 -13.93 -13.33 0.66
N LYS A 250 -14.16 -14.59 0.29
CA LYS A 250 -15.34 -14.95 -0.51
C LYS A 250 -16.64 -14.75 0.26
N PHE A 251 -16.64 -14.93 1.58
CA PHE A 251 -17.80 -14.64 2.43
C PHE A 251 -18.05 -13.13 2.52
N GLU A 252 -17.00 -12.37 2.82
CA GLU A 252 -17.07 -10.90 2.93
C GLU A 252 -17.51 -10.24 1.63
N GLU A 253 -16.98 -10.68 0.50
CA GLU A 253 -17.44 -10.23 -0.81
C GLU A 253 -18.94 -10.44 -1.03
N LYS A 254 -19.45 -11.64 -0.73
CA LYS A 254 -20.88 -11.91 -0.83
C LYS A 254 -21.67 -10.99 0.09
N ARG A 255 -21.20 -10.79 1.33
CA ARG A 255 -21.85 -9.94 2.34
C ARG A 255 -21.97 -8.49 1.85
N VAL A 256 -20.88 -7.89 1.35
CA VAL A 256 -20.90 -6.47 0.94
C VAL A 256 -21.56 -6.23 -0.42
N THR A 257 -21.58 -7.22 -1.31
CA THR A 257 -22.25 -7.10 -2.62
C THR A 257 -23.75 -7.38 -2.54
N ALA A 258 -24.21 -8.17 -1.55
CA ALA A 258 -25.63 -8.47 -1.36
C ALA A 258 -26.48 -7.23 -1.04
N THR A 259 -25.90 -6.20 -0.41
CA THR A 259 -26.61 -4.96 -0.06
C THR A 259 -26.78 -3.99 -1.22
N GLY A 260 -26.15 -4.26 -2.37
CA GLY A 260 -26.16 -3.36 -3.54
C GLY A 260 -25.35 -2.06 -3.35
N GLY A 261 -24.62 -1.92 -2.24
CA GLY A 261 -23.86 -0.71 -1.92
C GLY A 261 -22.64 -0.44 -2.82
N LEU A 262 -22.18 -1.45 -3.56
CA LEU A 262 -21.03 -1.36 -4.48
C LEU A 262 -21.51 -1.34 -5.93
N SER A 263 -21.95 -0.17 -6.38
CA SER A 263 -22.41 0.02 -7.76
C SER A 263 -21.32 -0.35 -8.78
N GLY A 264 -21.67 -1.15 -9.78
CA GLY A 264 -20.73 -1.62 -10.81
C GLY A 264 -19.58 -2.46 -10.26
N TYR A 265 -19.78 -3.16 -9.13
CA TYR A 265 -18.76 -4.02 -8.53
C TYR A 265 -18.16 -5.00 -9.56
N SER A 266 -16.84 -5.18 -9.49
CA SER A 266 -16.12 -6.21 -10.24
C SER A 266 -14.96 -6.73 -9.40
N ARG A 267 -14.92 -8.05 -9.20
CA ARG A 267 -13.77 -8.74 -8.59
C ARG A 267 -12.62 -8.76 -9.57
N VAL A 268 -11.46 -8.28 -9.13
CA VAL A 268 -10.19 -8.48 -9.85
C VAL A 268 -9.58 -9.81 -9.44
N ALA A 269 -9.41 -10.05 -8.14
CA ALA A 269 -8.85 -11.31 -7.62
C ALA A 269 -9.25 -11.55 -6.16
N ILE A 270 -9.35 -12.83 -5.78
CA ILE A 270 -9.24 -13.28 -4.38
C ILE A 270 -8.26 -14.45 -4.38
N LEU A 271 -7.08 -14.26 -3.79
CA LEU A 271 -5.97 -15.20 -3.87
C LEU A 271 -5.31 -15.38 -2.50
N PRO A 272 -4.78 -16.58 -2.19
CA PRO A 272 -3.99 -16.75 -0.97
C PRO A 272 -2.66 -15.99 -1.09
N ASN A 273 -2.19 -15.46 0.04
CA ASN A 273 -0.85 -14.89 0.17
C ASN A 273 0.00 -15.69 1.15
N ARG A 274 1.32 -15.46 1.09
CA ARG A 274 2.33 -16.10 1.95
C ARG A 274 3.02 -15.11 2.88
N TYR A 275 2.43 -13.93 3.10
CA TYR A 275 2.99 -12.95 4.03
C TYR A 275 2.89 -13.47 5.46
N PHE A 276 3.96 -13.31 6.25
CA PHE A 276 4.01 -13.78 7.64
C PHE A 276 3.61 -15.26 7.78
N ALA A 277 2.56 -15.57 8.53
CA ALA A 277 2.00 -16.92 8.69
C ALA A 277 0.91 -17.26 7.65
N GLY A 278 0.84 -16.50 6.55
CA GLY A 278 -0.11 -16.65 5.46
C GLY A 278 -1.38 -15.83 5.62
N GLY A 279 -2.20 -15.83 4.58
CA GLY A 279 -3.42 -15.03 4.51
C GLY A 279 -4.04 -15.06 3.11
N ALA A 280 -4.77 -14.01 2.76
CA ALA A 280 -5.34 -13.85 1.43
C ALA A 280 -5.50 -12.37 1.09
N ASP A 281 -5.52 -12.08 -0.20
CA ASP A 281 -5.81 -10.75 -0.72
C ASP A 281 -7.12 -10.76 -1.46
N TRP A 282 -7.83 -9.64 -1.37
CA TRP A 282 -8.99 -9.36 -2.18
C TRP A 282 -8.79 -8.02 -2.90
N ASP A 283 -8.86 -8.09 -4.23
CA ASP A 283 -8.72 -6.97 -5.14
C ASP A 283 -10.04 -6.80 -5.90
N CYS A 284 -10.61 -5.60 -5.84
CA CYS A 284 -11.89 -5.31 -6.49
C CYS A 284 -12.02 -3.85 -6.91
N THR A 285 -12.98 -3.61 -7.80
CA THR A 285 -13.31 -2.27 -8.30
C THR A 285 -14.80 -2.01 -8.20
N TRP A 286 -15.19 -0.75 -8.01
CA TRP A 286 -16.59 -0.31 -8.00
C TRP A 286 -16.65 1.17 -8.37
N THR A 287 -17.86 1.69 -8.57
CA THR A 287 -18.10 3.11 -8.84
C THR A 287 -18.69 3.76 -7.59
N ASN A 288 -18.07 4.83 -7.10
CA ASN A 288 -18.56 5.55 -5.93
C ASN A 288 -19.77 6.44 -6.28
N THR A 289 -20.39 7.07 -5.28
CA THR A 289 -21.55 7.95 -5.47
C THR A 289 -21.24 9.23 -6.25
N LYS A 290 -19.97 9.60 -6.39
CA LYS A 290 -19.50 10.73 -7.21
C LYS A 290 -19.25 10.34 -8.67
N GLY A 291 -19.38 9.06 -9.01
CA GLY A 291 -19.12 8.53 -10.36
C GLY A 291 -17.67 8.13 -10.62
N ASP A 292 -16.77 8.23 -9.64
CA ASP A 292 -15.38 7.79 -9.81
C ASP A 292 -15.29 6.26 -9.78
N ARG A 293 -14.51 5.68 -10.70
CA ARG A 293 -14.10 4.28 -10.60
C ARG A 293 -13.02 4.15 -9.53
N LEU A 294 -13.31 3.41 -8.48
CA LEU A 294 -12.39 3.10 -7.40
C LEU A 294 -11.87 1.67 -7.53
N ARG A 295 -10.69 1.44 -6.95
CA ARG A 295 -10.09 0.13 -6.76
C ARG A 295 -9.63 -0.01 -5.32
N ALA A 296 -9.85 -1.17 -4.74
CA ALA A 296 -9.35 -1.56 -3.44
C ALA A 296 -8.48 -2.80 -3.53
N ARG A 297 -7.43 -2.84 -2.70
CA ARG A 297 -6.76 -4.08 -2.31
C ARG A 297 -6.82 -4.19 -0.79
N GLN A 298 -7.34 -5.32 -0.33
CA GLN A 298 -7.34 -5.71 1.08
C GLN A 298 -6.37 -6.88 1.22
N GLU A 299 -5.35 -6.71 2.06
CA GLU A 299 -4.31 -7.70 2.32
C GLU A 299 -4.47 -8.19 3.74
N LEU A 300 -4.99 -9.40 3.89
CA LEU A 300 -5.13 -10.07 5.18
C LEU A 300 -3.93 -10.97 5.41
N PHE A 301 -3.34 -10.87 6.60
CA PHE A 301 -2.22 -11.72 6.99
C PHE A 301 -2.22 -11.99 8.50
N ARG A 302 -1.79 -13.20 8.86
CA ARG A 302 -1.66 -13.62 10.26
C ARG A 302 -0.25 -13.33 10.74
N THR A 303 -0.14 -12.63 11.86
CA THR A 303 1.15 -12.26 12.46
C THR A 303 1.54 -13.17 13.62
N ALA A 304 0.55 -13.64 14.39
CA ALA A 304 0.71 -14.57 15.50
C ALA A 304 -0.55 -15.44 15.69
N PRO A 305 -0.51 -16.51 16.49
CA PRO A 305 -1.72 -17.26 16.84
C PRO A 305 -2.78 -16.34 17.46
N GLY A 306 -3.99 -16.30 16.89
CA GLY A 306 -5.08 -15.42 17.36
C GLY A 306 -4.85 -13.93 17.06
N LEU A 307 -3.97 -13.60 16.12
CA LEU A 307 -3.76 -12.21 15.69
C LEU A 307 -3.58 -12.14 14.17
N ALA A 308 -4.55 -11.52 13.52
CA ALA A 308 -4.50 -11.17 12.11
C ALA A 308 -4.75 -9.68 11.92
N TYR A 309 -4.21 -9.14 10.85
CA TYR A 309 -4.47 -7.78 10.40
C TYR A 309 -4.91 -7.79 8.95
N THR A 310 -5.75 -6.82 8.62
CA THR A 310 -6.06 -6.47 7.25
C THR A 310 -5.59 -5.06 6.97
N ILE A 311 -4.71 -4.90 5.98
CA ILE A 311 -4.36 -3.59 5.42
C ILE A 311 -5.23 -3.34 4.20
N ILE A 312 -5.89 -2.19 4.14
CA ILE A 312 -6.83 -1.83 3.10
C ILE A 312 -6.37 -0.56 2.42
N TRP A 313 -6.17 -0.63 1.11
CA TRP A 313 -5.83 0.51 0.28
C TRP A 313 -6.91 0.76 -0.76
N ILE A 314 -7.47 1.97 -0.79
CA ILE A 314 -8.45 2.42 -1.78
C ILE A 314 -7.92 3.66 -2.48
N THR A 315 -8.01 3.69 -3.81
CA THR A 315 -7.75 4.87 -4.63
C THR A 315 -8.62 4.83 -5.88
N ARG A 316 -8.55 5.87 -6.73
CA ARG A 316 -9.14 5.79 -8.07
C ARG A 316 -8.45 4.68 -8.86
N ASP A 317 -9.21 3.92 -9.62
CA ASP A 317 -8.66 2.82 -10.45
C ASP A 317 -7.64 3.36 -11.47
N LEU A 318 -7.87 4.56 -11.99
CA LEU A 318 -6.93 5.26 -12.89
C LEU A 318 -5.61 5.68 -12.21
N ASP A 319 -5.62 5.87 -10.89
CA ASP A 319 -4.42 6.16 -10.09
C ASP A 319 -3.78 4.87 -9.57
N TRP A 320 -4.37 3.70 -9.87
CA TRP A 320 -3.83 2.43 -9.41
C TRP A 320 -2.48 2.21 -10.07
N PRO A 321 -1.38 2.11 -9.31
CA PRO A 321 -0.10 1.74 -9.88
C PRO A 321 -0.27 0.33 -10.48
N GLY A 322 -0.17 0.22 -11.81
CA GLY A 322 -0.38 -1.04 -12.54
C GLY A 322 0.36 -2.19 -11.85
N ALA A 323 -0.40 -3.24 -11.53
CA ALA A 323 -0.02 -4.51 -10.89
C ALA A 323 1.27 -4.48 -10.04
N LEU A 324 1.12 -4.33 -8.72
CA LEU A 324 1.95 -5.10 -7.80
C LEU A 324 1.84 -6.57 -8.23
N PRO A 325 2.95 -7.27 -8.55
CA PRO A 325 2.90 -8.66 -8.99
C PRO A 325 2.09 -9.47 -7.99
N SER A 326 1.09 -10.17 -8.51
CA SER A 326 0.34 -11.19 -7.81
C SER A 326 1.34 -12.15 -7.16
N TYR A 327 1.22 -12.25 -5.83
CA TYR A 327 1.74 -13.25 -4.93
C TYR A 327 2.02 -14.59 -5.63
N GLY A 328 3.31 -14.92 -5.71
CA GLY A 328 3.83 -16.28 -5.86
C GLY A 328 4.56 -16.67 -4.61
#